data_AF-A0A1F4XT17-F1
#
_entry.id   AF-A0A1F4XT17-F1
#
_cell.length_a   1.000
_cell.length_b   1.000
_cell.length_c   1.000
_cell.angle_alpha   90.00
_cell.angle_beta   90.00
_cell.angle_gamma   90.00
#
_symmetry.space_group_name_H-M   'P 1'
#
loop_
_entity.id
_entity.type
_entity.pdbx_description
1 polymer ?
#
loop_
_entity_poly.entity_id
_entity_poly.type
_entity_poly.pdbx_seq_one_letter_code
_entity_poly.pdbx_strand_id
1 'polypeptide(L)' 'MRTILNISVPKETAAEAKRVARAEGFASVSEFFRYLLREEKRRKLAEELQEQKRTFNKKTWKRLSSLKELR' A
#
# COMPACT_ATOMS: atom_id res chain seq x y z
N MET A 1 19.93 -5.96 4.92
CA MET A 1 20.57 -4.67 4.56
C MET A 1 19.51 -3.58 4.54
N ARG A 2 19.76 -2.41 5.13
CA ARG A 2 18.89 -1.23 4.96
C ARG A 2 19.49 -0.33 3.87
N THR A 3 18.64 0.15 2.96
CA THR A 3 19.03 1.13 1.94
C THR A 3 18.57 2.52 2.37
N ILE A 4 19.43 3.52 2.21
CA ILE A 4 19.09 4.91 2.51
C ILE A 4 18.47 5.53 1.25
N LEU A 5 17.28 6.11 1.40
CA LEU A 5 16.60 6.88 0.37
C LEU A 5 16.69 8.36 0.73
N ASN A 6 17.34 9.15 -0.12
CA ASN A 6 17.36 10.62 0.00
C ASN A 6 16.29 11.20 -0.93
N ILE A 7 15.44 12.07 -0.38
CA ILE A 7 14.40 12.77 -1.13
C ILE A 7 14.54 14.27 -0.91
N SER A 8 14.56 15.02 -2.00
CA SER A 8 14.49 16.48 -1.96
C SER A 8 13.02 16.90 -1.97
N VAL A 9 12.63 17.70 -0.98
CA VAL A 9 11.29 18.25 -0.86
C VAL A 9 11.37 19.74 -0.50
N PRO A 10 10.33 20.53 -0.80
CA PRO A 10 10.25 21.91 -0.32
C PRO A 10 10.37 21.99 1.21
N LYS A 11 10.95 23.09 1.70
CA LYS A 11 11.17 23.30 3.14
C LYS A 11 9.88 23.21 3.95
N GLU A 12 8.80 23.76 3.39
CA GLU A 12 7.45 23.74 3.96
C GLU A 12 6.94 22.32 4.14
N THR A 13 7.06 21.50 3.09
CA THR A 13 6.68 20.08 3.12
C THR A 13 7.50 19.28 4.15
N ALA A 14 8.81 19.55 4.25
CA ALA A 14 9.64 18.91 5.26
C ALA A 14 9.23 19.29 6.70
N ALA A 15 8.91 20.57 6.91
CA ALA A 15 8.45 21.06 8.21
C ALA A 15 7.09 20.47 8.58
N GLU A 16 6.17 20.39 7.61
CA GLU A 16 4.87 19.77 7.79
C GLU A 16 4.99 18.28 8.11
N ALA A 17 5.77 17.51 7.34
CA ALA A 17 5.98 16.09 7.58
C ALA A 17 6.54 15.83 8.99
N LYS A 18 7.46 16.70 9.46
CA LYS A 18 8.00 16.61 10.83
C LYS A 18 6.94 16.91 11.90
N ARG A 19 6.06 17.86 11.66
CA ARG A 19 4.95 18.22 12.56
C ARG A 19 3.94 17.07 12.66
N VAL A 20 3.48 16.55 11.51
CA VAL A 20 2.51 15.45 11.45
C VAL A 20 3.07 14.18 12.07
N ALA A 21 4.31 13.81 11.72
CA ALA A 21 4.96 12.62 12.29
C ALA A 21 4.99 12.67 13.83
N ARG A 22 5.26 13.83 14.43
CA ARG A 22 5.24 13.99 15.89
C ARG A 22 3.83 13.95 16.46
N ALA A 23 2.87 14.62 15.82
CA ALA A 23 1.49 14.67 16.26
C ALA A 23 0.83 13.28 16.26
N GLU A 24 1.16 12.45 15.27
CA GLU A 24 0.68 11.07 15.14
C GLU A 24 1.54 10.05 15.92
N GLY A 25 2.53 10.51 16.69
CA GLY A 25 3.32 9.65 17.59
C GLY A 25 4.38 8.79 16.91
N PHE A 26 4.79 9.11 15.68
CA PHE A 26 5.87 8.38 15.00
C PHE A 26 7.24 8.72 15.59
N ALA A 27 8.07 7.69 15.73
CA ALA A 27 9.45 7.82 16.23
C ALA A 27 10.36 8.68 15.33
N SER A 28 10.07 8.74 14.03
CA SER A 28 10.84 9.56 13.08
C SER A 28 10.02 9.88 11.83
N VAL A 29 10.45 10.90 11.08
CA VAL A 29 9.88 11.23 9.77
C VAL A 29 10.03 10.04 8.81
N SER A 30 11.14 9.30 8.87
CA SER A 30 11.31 8.08 8.06
C SER A 30 10.32 6.98 8.43
N GLU A 31 9.94 6.85 9.71
CA GLU A 31 8.90 5.90 10.15
C GLU A 31 7.53 6.28 9.62
N PHE A 32 7.21 7.57 9.66
CA PHE A 32 6.00 8.13 9.07
C PHE A 32 5.92 7.85 7.57
N PHE A 33 6.99 8.14 6.80
CA PHE A 33 7.02 7.82 5.36
C PHE A 33 6.89 6.31 5.09
N ARG A 34 7.52 5.46 5.91
CA ARG A 34 7.35 3.99 5.81
C ARG A 34 5.89 3.58 6.04
N TYR A 35 5.21 4.21 6.99
CA TYR A 35 3.79 3.98 7.23
C TYR A 35 2.93 4.40 6.03
N LEU A 36 3.14 5.60 5.49
CA LEU A 36 2.42 6.06 4.30
C LEU A 36 2.58 5.12 3.11
N LEU A 37 3.81 4.64 2.85
CA LEU A 37 4.06 3.67 1.79
C LEU A 37 3.37 2.33 2.03
N ARG A 38 3.21 1.90 3.29
CA ARG A 38 2.43 0.70 3.62
C ARG A 38 0.94 0.93 3.37
N GLU A 39 0.41 2.08 3.75
CA GLU A 39 -0.99 2.42 3.49
C GLU A 39 -1.31 2.48 2.01
N GLU A 40 -0.46 3.11 1.22
CA GLU A 40 -0.65 3.19 -0.23
C GLU A 40 -0.71 1.79 -0.86
N LYS A 41 0.18 0.89 -0.43
CA LYS A 41 0.15 -0.52 -0.86
C LYS A 41 -1.13 -1.22 -0.43
N ARG A 42 -1.59 -1.00 0.80
CA ARG A 42 -2.85 -1.58 1.30
C ARG A 42 -4.03 -1.12 0.48
N ARG A 43 -4.10 0.18 0.17
CA ARG A 43 -5.17 0.77 -0.65
C ARG A 43 -5.21 0.14 -2.03
N LYS A 44 -4.07 0.09 -2.73
CA LYS A 44 -3.97 -0.53 -4.05
C LYS A 44 -4.39 -2.00 -4.03
N LEU A 45 -3.92 -2.77 -3.05
CA LEU A 45 -4.30 -4.17 -2.90
C LEU A 45 -5.81 -4.34 -2.66
N ALA A 46 -6.42 -3.44 -1.87
CA ALA A 46 -7.85 -3.46 -1.62
C ALA A 46 -8.66 -3.13 -2.89
N GLU A 47 -8.20 -2.17 -3.69
CA GLU A 47 -8.79 -1.83 -5.00
C GLU A 47 -8.71 -3.01 -5.97
N GLU A 48 -7.52 -3.63 -6.11
CA GLU A 48 -7.30 -4.82 -6.93
C GLU A 48 -8.21 -5.99 -6.50
N LEU A 49 -8.33 -6.23 -5.19
CA LEU A 49 -9.21 -7.26 -4.66
C LEU A 49 -10.69 -6.98 -4.96
N GLN A 50 -11.13 -5.72 -4.83
CA GLN A 50 -12.49 -5.35 -5.18
C GLN A 50 -12.77 -5.53 -6.68
N GLU A 51 -11.81 -5.21 -7.53
CA GLU A 51 -11.92 -5.44 -8.97
C GLU A 51 -11.99 -6.93 -9.31
N GLN A 52 -11.15 -7.76 -8.68
CA GLN A 52 -11.23 -9.21 -8.82
C GLN A 52 -12.59 -9.76 -8.36
N LYS A 53 -13.15 -9.27 -7.25
CA LYS A 53 -14.50 -9.65 -6.79
C LYS A 53 -15.57 -9.27 -7.80
N ARG A 54 -15.50 -8.07 -8.38
CA ARG A 54 -16.43 -7.64 -9.43
C ARG A 54 -16.34 -8.54 -10.65
N THR A 55 -15.12 -8.88 -11.09
CA THR A 55 -14.89 -9.79 -12.22
C THR A 55 -15.39 -11.20 -11.93
N PHE A 56 -15.16 -11.72 -10.72
CA PHE A 56 -15.70 -13.00 -10.29
C PHE A 56 -17.24 -13.01 -10.33
N ASN A 57 -17.89 -11.94 -9.86
CA ASN A 57 -19.36 -11.84 -9.90
C ASN A 57 -19.93 -11.77 -11.32
N LYS A 58 -19.15 -11.33 -12.31
CA LYS A 58 -19.54 -11.32 -13.73
C LYS A 58 -19.55 -12.72 -14.37
N LYS A 59 -19.27 -13.79 -13.62
CA LYS A 59 -19.25 -15.19 -14.09
C LYS A 59 -18.29 -15.46 -15.25
N THR A 60 -17.24 -14.65 -15.40
CA THR A 60 -16.19 -14.84 -16.42
C THR A 60 -15.13 -15.88 -16.00
N TRP A 61 -15.45 -16.76 -15.05
CA TRP A 61 -14.54 -17.76 -14.48
C TRP A 61 -14.93 -19.18 -14.87
N LYS A 62 -13.93 -20.04 -14.99
CA LYS A 62 -14.12 -21.48 -15.22
C LYS A 62 -14.35 -22.17 -13.87
N ARG A 63 -15.48 -22.86 -13.72
CA ARG A 63 -15.68 -23.76 -12.57
C ARG A 63 -14.83 -25.01 -12.77
N LEU A 64 -13.86 -25.24 -11.89
CA LEU A 64 -13.09 -26.48 -11.89
C LEU A 64 -13.83 -27.54 -11.07
N SER A 65 -13.91 -28.76 -11.59
CA SER A 65 -14.58 -29.88 -10.90
C SER A 65 -13.66 -30.61 -9.93
N SER A 66 -12.35 -30.49 -10.12
CA SER A 66 -11.33 -31.12 -9.29
C SER A 66 -10.00 -30.37 -9.33
N LEU A 67 -9.14 -30.63 -8.36
CA LEU A 67 -7.80 -30.03 -8.29
C LEU A 67 -6.89 -30.46 -9.45
N LYS A 68 -7.21 -31.57 -10.16
CA LYS A 68 -6.48 -32.02 -11.34
C LYS A 68 -6.64 -31.06 -12.53
N GLU A 69 -7.77 -30.35 -12.61
CA GLU A 69 -8.02 -29.38 -13.70
C GLU A 69 -7.31 -28.03 -13.50
N LEU A 70 -6.72 -27.81 -12.31
CA LEU A 70 -5.99 -26.59 -11.97
C LEU A 70 -4.51 -26.65 -12.41
N ARG A 71 -3.96 -27.84 -12.65
CA ARG A 71 -2.57 -28.06 -13.04
C ARG A 71 -2.41 -28.16 -14.55
#